data_AF-A0AAE3GMY4-F1
#
_entry.id   AF-A0AAE3GMY4-F1
#
_cell.length_a   1.000
_cell.length_b   1.000
_cell.length_c   1.000
_cell.angle_alpha   90.00
_cell.angle_beta   90.00
_cell.angle_gamma   90.00
#
_symmetry.space_group_name_H-M   'P 1'
#
loop_
_entity.id
_entity.type
_entity.pdbx_description
1 polymer ?
#
loop_
_entity_poly.entity_id
_entity_poly.type
_entity_poly.pdbx_seq_one_letter_code
_entity_poly.pdbx_strand_id
1 'polypeptide(L)'
;MNFLPTFYIKHLKTQLKRAEFLIFFMLVTILQDHRWVRREELASQFPQKILFESRRKKLQRFLDNPHLTVAQIWWPLFSYWLQNNFESGSVLY
;
A
#
# COMPACT_ATOMS: atom_id res chain seq x y z
N MET A 1 -10.66 -5.96 12.67
CA MET A 1 -9.50 -6.51 11.95
C MET A 1 -8.66 -5.33 11.46
N ASN A 2 -7.76 -4.81 12.30
CA ASN A 2 -6.95 -3.64 11.97
C ASN A 2 -5.61 -4.14 11.40
N PHE A 3 -5.55 -4.35 10.09
CA PHE A 3 -4.35 -4.86 9.43
C PHE A 3 -3.23 -3.81 9.39
N LEU A 4 -3.58 -2.52 9.28
CA LEU A 4 -2.64 -1.41 9.29
C LEU A 4 -2.83 -0.55 10.56
N PRO A 5 -1.74 -0.11 11.22
CA PRO A 5 -1.85 0.77 12.38
C PRO A 5 -2.60 2.08 12.03
N THR A 6 -3.27 2.69 13.00
CA THR A 6 -4.12 3.88 12.78
C THR A 6 -3.37 5.03 12.09
N PHE A 7 -2.09 5.22 12.44
CA PHE A 7 -1.23 6.20 11.80
C PHE A 7 -1.08 5.96 10.28
N TYR A 8 -0.93 4.70 9.86
CA TYR A 8 -0.82 4.33 8.44
C TYR A 8 -2.09 4.71 7.70
N ILE A 9 -3.25 4.39 8.27
CA ILE A 9 -4.55 4.71 7.65
C ILE A 9 -4.71 6.23 7.53
N LYS A 10 -4.34 6.98 8.56
CA LYS A 10 -4.42 8.45 8.55
C LYS A 10 -3.51 9.04 7.48
N HIS A 11 -2.25 8.61 7.41
CA HIS A 11 -1.28 9.08 6.42
C HIS A 11 -1.70 8.74 4.99
N LEU A 12 -2.07 7.49 4.71
CA LEU A 12 -2.48 7.07 3.37
C LEU A 12 -3.72 7.81 2.87
N LYS A 13 -4.67 8.15 3.74
CA LYS A 13 -5.86 8.94 3.39
C LYS A 13 -5.56 10.40 3.04
N THR A 14 -4.42 10.97 3.46
CA THR A 14 -4.01 12.32 3.03
C THR A 14 -3.34 12.31 1.66
N GLN A 15 -2.72 11.20 1.28
CA GLN A 15 -1.97 11.07 0.02
C GLN A 15 -2.79 10.48 -1.12
N LEU A 16 -3.75 9.60 -0.82
CA LEU A 16 -4.51 8.85 -1.83
C LEU A 16 -5.98 9.27 -1.84
N LYS A 17 -6.57 9.36 -3.03
CA LYS A 17 -8.03 9.50 -3.16
C LYS A 17 -8.71 8.26 -2.57
N ARG A 18 -9.98 8.39 -2.18
CA ARG A 18 -10.76 7.26 -1.61
C ARG A 18 -10.68 5.98 -2.44
N ALA A 19 -10.78 6.09 -3.77
CA ALA A 19 -10.71 4.93 -4.66
C ALA A 19 -9.29 4.31 -4.69
N GLU A 20 -8.26 5.13 -4.72
CA GLU A 20 -6.85 4.70 -4.70
C GLU A 20 -6.49 4.04 -3.37
N PHE A 21 -6.96 4.61 -2.26
CA PHE A 21 -6.82 4.02 -0.93
C PHE A 21 -7.44 2.61 -0.86
N LEU A 22 -8.63 2.42 -1.43
CA LEU A 22 -9.26 1.09 -1.48
C LEU A 22 -8.48 0.10 -2.35
N ILE A 23 -7.94 0.54 -3.49
CA ILE A 23 -7.10 -0.31 -4.35
C ILE A 23 -5.82 -0.69 -3.61
N PHE A 24 -5.16 0.27 -2.96
CA PHE A 24 -3.98 0.03 -2.12
C PHE A 24 -4.28 -0.99 -1.03
N PHE A 25 -5.38 -0.80 -0.31
CA PHE A 25 -5.77 -1.70 0.78
C PHE A 25 -6.03 -3.13 0.30
N MET A 26 -6.73 -3.30 -0.83
CA MET A 26 -6.96 -4.61 -1.43
C MET A 26 -5.63 -5.25 -1.88
N LEU A 27 -4.74 -4.48 -2.51
CA LEU A 27 -3.44 -4.97 -2.94
C LEU A 27 -2.57 -5.44 -1.78
N VAL A 28 -2.49 -4.65 -0.70
CA VAL A 28 -1.73 -5.01 0.50
C VAL A 28 -2.25 -6.31 1.11
N THR A 29 -3.58 -6.45 1.20
CA THR A 29 -4.22 -7.68 1.69
C THR A 29 -3.85 -8.90 0.84
N ILE A 30 -3.95 -8.78 -0.49
CA ILE A 30 -3.62 -9.86 -1.44
C ILE A 30 -2.14 -10.24 -1.33
N LEU A 31 -1.25 -9.25 -1.22
CA LEU A 31 0.19 -9.47 -1.11
C LEU A 31 0.57 -10.18 0.19
N GLN A 32 -0.11 -9.87 1.29
CA GLN A 32 0.13 -10.49 2.59
C GLN A 32 -0.32 -11.94 2.64
N ASP A 33 -1.42 -12.26 1.98
CA ASP A 33 -1.95 -13.62 1.91
C ASP A 33 -1.16 -14.49 0.92
N HIS A 34 -0.97 -14.00 -0.31
CA HIS A 34 -0.44 -14.82 -1.39
C HIS A 34 1.07 -14.72 -1.58
N ARG A 35 1.77 -13.72 -1.02
CA ARG A 35 3.24 -13.46 -1.17
C ARG A 35 3.77 -13.30 -2.60
N TRP A 36 2.92 -13.39 -3.63
CA TRP A 36 3.35 -13.38 -5.04
C TRP A 36 3.10 -12.01 -5.66
N VAL A 37 4.07 -11.51 -6.44
CA VAL A 37 4.09 -10.12 -6.94
C VAL A 37 3.80 -10.04 -8.45
N ARG A 38 3.49 -11.17 -9.11
CA ARG A 38 3.16 -11.16 -10.54
C ARG A 38 1.84 -10.42 -10.76
N ARG A 39 1.81 -9.52 -11.74
CA ARG A 39 0.64 -8.67 -12.03
C ARG A 39 -0.60 -9.47 -12.41
N GLU A 40 -0.42 -10.58 -13.12
CA GLU A 40 -1.47 -11.49 -13.55
C GLU A 40 -2.13 -12.18 -12.34
N GLU A 41 -1.34 -12.57 -11.34
CA GLU A 41 -1.83 -13.15 -10.09
C GLU A 41 -2.56 -12.09 -9.24
N LEU A 42 -2.00 -10.88 -9.16
CA LEU A 42 -2.68 -9.79 -8.47
C LEU A 42 -4.03 -9.46 -9.14
N ALA A 43 -4.10 -9.52 -10.47
CA ALA A 43 -5.33 -9.29 -11.21
C ALA A 43 -6.35 -10.44 -11.09
N SER A 44 -5.89 -11.69 -10.97
CA SER A 44 -6.76 -12.86 -10.80
C SER A 44 -7.45 -12.83 -9.43
N GLN A 45 -6.68 -12.50 -8.38
CA GLN A 45 -7.15 -12.41 -6.99
C GLN A 45 -7.86 -11.09 -6.66
N PHE A 46 -7.83 -10.09 -7.56
CA PHE A 46 -8.47 -8.81 -7.27
C PHE A 46 -10.00 -8.97 -7.16
N PRO A 47 -10.62 -8.51 -6.06
CA PRO A 47 -12.01 -8.87 -5.68
C PRO A 47 -13.09 -8.24 -6.57
N GLN A 48 -12.71 -7.37 -7.51
CA GLN A 48 -13.66 -6.70 -8.40
C GLN A 48 -14.19 -7.68 -9.46
N LYS A 49 -15.51 -7.90 -9.48
CA LYS A 49 -16.19 -8.73 -10.49
C LYS A 49 -16.29 -8.01 -11.84
N ILE A 50 -15.18 -7.93 -12.56
CA ILE A 50 -15.08 -7.36 -13.91
C ILE A 50 -14.13 -8.21 -14.76
N LEU A 51 -14.10 -7.97 -16.07
CA LEU A 51 -13.16 -8.60 -17.00
C LEU A 51 -11.73 -8.56 -16.44
N PHE A 52 -11.03 -9.67 -16.56
CA PHE A 52 -9.64 -9.83 -16.10
C PHE A 52 -8.75 -8.71 -16.66
N GLU A 53 -8.85 -8.43 -17.96
CA GLU A 53 -8.09 -7.36 -18.62
C GLU A 53 -8.39 -5.97 -18.04
N SER A 54 -9.64 -5.71 -17.64
CA SER A 54 -9.99 -4.46 -16.97
C SER A 54 -9.36 -4.36 -15.58
N ARG A 55 -9.32 -5.46 -14.81
CA ARG A 55 -8.61 -5.51 -13.51
C ARG A 55 -7.11 -5.29 -13.71
N ARG A 56 -6.50 -5.99 -14.66
CA ARG A 56 -5.07 -5.89 -14.98
C ARG A 56 -4.67 -4.47 -15.39
N LYS A 57 -5.44 -3.83 -16.27
CA LYS A 57 -5.22 -2.42 -16.67
C LYS A 57 -5.42 -1.45 -15.51
N LYS A 58 -6.41 -1.69 -14.65
CA LYS A 58 -6.66 -0.86 -13.47
C LYS A 58 -5.50 -0.93 -12.47
N LEU A 59 -5.03 -2.15 -12.17
CA LEU A 59 -3.87 -2.37 -11.31
C LEU A 59 -2.61 -1.74 -11.90
N GLN A 60 -2.40 -1.89 -13.21
CA GLN A 60 -1.30 -1.24 -13.90
C GLN A 60 -1.32 0.28 -13.70
N ARG A 61 -2.43 0.93 -14.04
CA ARG A 61 -2.58 2.39 -13.90
C ARG A 61 -2.38 2.86 -12.46
N PHE A 62 -2.78 2.05 -11.49
CA PHE A 62 -2.58 2.36 -10.08
C PHE A 62 -1.10 2.24 -9.67
N LEU A 63 -0.40 1.19 -10.11
CA LEU A 63 1.02 0.99 -9.80
C LEU A 63 1.94 1.95 -10.56
N ASP A 64 1.55 2.38 -11.75
CA ASP A 64 2.26 3.38 -12.56
C ASP A 64 1.98 4.82 -12.08
N ASN A 65 1.20 5.01 -11.01
CA ASN A 65 0.88 6.33 -10.48
C ASN A 65 2.14 7.00 -9.89
N PRO A 66 2.55 8.19 -10.36
CA PRO A 66 3.74 8.89 -9.86
C PRO A 66 3.63 9.33 -8.40
N HIS A 67 2.43 9.31 -7.81
CA HIS A 67 2.23 9.56 -6.39
C HIS A 67 2.45 8.33 -5.50
N LEU A 68 2.53 7.14 -6.09
CA LEU A 68 2.77 5.88 -5.39
C LEU A 68 4.27 5.62 -5.18
N THR A 69 5.03 6.65 -4.84
CA THR A 69 6.49 6.52 -4.67
C THR A 69 6.84 5.97 -3.31
N VAL A 70 8.00 5.30 -3.25
CA VAL A 70 8.52 4.80 -1.97
C VAL A 70 8.72 5.95 -0.98
N ALA A 71 9.23 7.08 -1.47
CA ALA A 71 9.44 8.28 -0.68
C ALA A 71 8.14 8.87 -0.13
N GLN A 72 7.05 8.96 -0.90
CA GLN A 72 5.82 9.59 -0.39
C GLN A 72 5.02 8.68 0.53
N ILE A 73 5.00 7.38 0.25
CA ILE A 73 4.24 6.44 1.06
C ILE A 73 5.05 5.96 2.26
N TRP A 74 6.27 5.45 2.05
CA TRP A 74 7.02 4.75 3.10
C TRP A 74 7.89 5.66 3.95
N TRP A 75 8.44 6.75 3.41
CA TRP A 75 9.33 7.63 4.20
C TRP A 75 8.64 8.27 5.41
N PRO A 76 7.41 8.81 5.31
CA PRO A 76 6.73 9.38 6.48
C PRO A 76 6.34 8.31 7.50
N LEU A 77 6.07 7.09 7.04
CA LEU A 77 5.80 5.94 7.90
C LEU A 77 7.04 5.53 8.68
N PHE A 78 8.17 5.39 7.99
CA PHE A 78 9.45 5.06 8.59
C PHE A 78 9.91 6.13 9.57
N SER A 79 9.79 7.42 9.20
CA SER A 79 10.13 8.56 10.06
C SER A 79 9.29 8.58 11.33
N TYR A 80 7.97 8.39 11.20
CA TYR A 80 7.09 8.30 12.37
C TYR A 80 7.44 7.11 13.26
N TRP A 81 7.65 5.93 12.67
CA TRP A 81 8.03 4.75 13.44
C TRP A 81 9.35 4.97 14.19
N LEU A 82 10.38 5.53 13.54
CA LEU A 82 11.66 5.84 14.17
C LEU A 82 11.50 6.79 15.36
N GLN A 83 10.80 7.91 15.17
CA GLN A 83 10.62 8.94 16.20
C GLN A 83 9.81 8.46 17.41
N ASN A 84 8.90 7.50 17.22
CA ASN A 84 8.05 7.01 18.30
C ASN A 84 8.62 5.79 19.03
N ASN A 85 9.60 5.08 18.45
CA ASN A 85 10.15 3.86 19.02
C ASN A 85 11.61 3.99 19.47
N PHE A 86 12.30 5.07 19.08
CA PHE A 86 13.71 5.27 19.43
C PHE A 86 13.98 6.69 19.88
N GLU A 87 14.88 6.82 20.85
CA GLU A 87 15.37 8.11 21.31
C GLU A 87 16.39 8.67 20.32
N SER A 88 16.31 9.98 20.07
CA SER A 88 17.26 10.69 19.22
C SER A 88 18.69 10.50 19.75
N GLY A 89 19.57 9.92 18.92
CA GLY A 89 20.97 9.67 19.26
C GLY A 89 21.27 8.26 19.78
N SER A 90 20.26 7.38 19.91
CA SER A 90 20.48 5.96 20.19
C SER A 90 21.02 5.22 18.95
N VAL A 91 22.06 4.40 19.15
CA VAL A 91 22.58 3.51 18.11
C VAL A 91 21.79 2.22 18.14
N LEU A 92 21.18 1.87 17.01
CA LEU A 92 20.48 0.59 16.84
C LEU A 92 21.52 -0.50 16.54
N TYR A 93 21.63 -1.49 17.43
CA TYR A 93 22.46 -2.69 17.24
C TYR A 93 21.70 -3.77 16.50
#